data_AF-A0A2V7K373-F1
#
_entry.id   AF-A0A2V7K373-F1
#
_cell.length_a   1.000
_cell.length_b   1.000
_cell.length_c   1.000
_cell.angle_alpha   90.00
_cell.angle_beta   90.00
_cell.angle_gamma   90.00
#
_symmetry.space_group_name_H-M   'P 1'
#
loop_
_entity.id
_entity.type
_entity.pdbx_description
1 polymer ?
#
loop_
_entity_poly.entity_id
_entity_poly.type
_entity_poly.pdbx_seq_one_letter_code
_entity_poly.pdbx_strand_id
1 'polypeptide(L)'
;RPLPRPRLPHRLEQHVHLPLTSHPQVPRLDLVGARAVATELGPAGADDLERDLAHVLLEAAAAHIAGRRPVLGHGQLGAFVTVRRAPHPHYGGERGALPLTQDEGEEVQHFSGLVPVLHELACNLPRHTPALLAVGPGVPSPLLSRTKEERRHRVKHLAWLLIFAALPAALVTTRRGPEDESVFVHGLKADQHESLLYVWTSDADQKDPDFLTVIDVDPKSSGYGKVIATAPTGSTANEAHHFGYTVNADRIFAGGLFSNRLFIYDVAADPKHPKLIKTVPDLAASTGYSGPHTFYAVPGGVMIAMLGAKGGGAPGGLVTLDNDGKFLEARPAPDYMYDVGVKPELNLIVTSSWAHPHAVMAGNTPMEQVGDVVVAWDYKTGKVLQVEHLDKAPLEVRWLHGAGARGGFVNCAFGNSVWHWEVGKDGKLAFTRVIKLADGSIPADMRISYDNRFLYVSLFGGGALQQYDIADPANPKLVSSVAIPQAQMLKLTPDNKRLYVSNSLLSNLDGKVPYRVQLVNVTPKGLALDSKFDVDFEHLATGQARPHDMLLK
;
A
#
# COMPACT_ATOMS: atom_id res chain seq x y z
N ARG A 1 39.12 45.12 -44.05
CA ARG A 1 40.11 44.25 -43.36
C ARG A 1 39.35 43.04 -42.81
N PRO A 2 39.84 41.81 -43.00
CA PRO A 2 39.06 40.58 -42.77
C PRO A 2 39.07 40.14 -41.29
N LEU A 3 38.01 39.42 -40.90
CA LEU A 3 37.76 38.83 -39.58
C LEU A 3 38.72 37.66 -39.26
N PRO A 4 39.17 37.47 -38.00
CA PRO A 4 39.81 36.24 -37.55
C PRO A 4 38.78 35.21 -37.03
N ARG A 5 39.01 33.94 -37.38
CA ARG A 5 38.25 32.75 -36.92
C ARG A 5 38.45 32.51 -35.41
N PRO A 6 37.45 32.04 -34.65
CA PRO A 6 37.64 31.61 -33.27
C PRO A 6 38.19 30.17 -33.18
N ARG A 7 38.93 29.95 -32.10
CA ARG A 7 39.70 28.76 -31.72
C ARG A 7 38.81 27.59 -31.29
N LEU A 8 39.30 26.37 -31.53
CA LEU A 8 38.77 25.08 -31.07
C LEU A 8 38.56 25.03 -29.53
N PRO A 9 37.48 24.39 -29.01
CA PRO A 9 37.35 24.09 -27.59
C PRO A 9 38.11 22.81 -27.20
N HIS A 10 38.64 22.80 -25.96
CA HIS A 10 39.45 21.75 -25.36
C HIS A 10 38.64 20.49 -25.02
N ARG A 11 39.23 19.31 -25.24
CA ARG A 11 38.68 17.99 -24.88
C ARG A 11 39.19 17.62 -23.48
N LEU A 12 38.29 17.34 -22.54
CA LEU A 12 38.64 16.76 -21.24
C LEU A 12 38.58 15.22 -21.37
N GLU A 13 39.71 14.53 -21.22
CA GLU A 13 39.74 13.05 -21.17
C GLU A 13 39.74 12.59 -19.71
N GLN A 14 38.67 11.93 -19.27
CA GLN A 14 38.61 11.26 -17.96
C GLN A 14 38.72 9.75 -18.17
N HIS A 15 39.74 9.12 -17.60
CA HIS A 15 39.94 7.67 -17.63
C HIS A 15 39.44 7.06 -16.33
N VAL A 16 38.36 6.29 -16.39
CA VAL A 16 37.89 5.47 -15.26
C VAL A 16 38.32 4.03 -15.51
N HIS A 17 39.22 3.51 -14.66
CA HIS A 17 39.59 2.10 -14.64
C HIS A 17 38.94 1.42 -13.43
N LEU A 18 38.05 0.45 -13.66
CA LEU A 18 37.52 -0.43 -12.61
C LEU A 18 38.26 -1.78 -12.66
N PRO A 19 38.67 -2.35 -11.51
CA PRO A 19 39.31 -3.66 -11.46
C PRO A 19 38.30 -4.81 -11.66
N LEU A 20 38.75 -5.87 -12.33
CA LEU A 20 37.99 -7.08 -12.63
C LEU A 20 38.00 -8.04 -11.43
N THR A 21 36.83 -8.51 -11.00
CA THR A 21 36.70 -9.76 -10.24
C THR A 21 35.69 -10.67 -10.94
N SER A 22 36.04 -11.95 -11.04
CA SER A 22 35.23 -12.97 -11.71
C SER A 22 34.04 -13.39 -10.83
N HIS A 23 32.84 -13.40 -11.39
CA HIS A 23 31.64 -13.93 -10.73
C HIS A 23 31.62 -15.47 -10.86
N PRO A 24 31.50 -16.25 -9.77
CA PRO A 24 31.79 -17.69 -9.78
C PRO A 24 30.65 -18.60 -10.28
N GLN A 25 29.60 -18.10 -10.95
CA GLN A 25 28.41 -18.91 -11.27
C GLN A 25 28.11 -19.17 -12.76
N VAL A 26 28.94 -18.71 -13.72
CA VAL A 26 28.79 -19.15 -15.13
C VAL A 26 30.16 -19.25 -15.80
N PRO A 27 30.73 -20.46 -16.03
CA PRO A 27 31.96 -20.59 -16.78
C PRO A 27 31.67 -20.44 -18.29
N ARG A 28 32.46 -19.61 -18.98
CA ARG A 28 32.56 -19.39 -20.45
C ARG A 28 31.84 -18.17 -21.06
N LEU A 29 32.03 -16.98 -20.50
CA LEU A 29 31.87 -15.73 -21.25
C LEU A 29 33.08 -14.82 -20.98
N ASP A 30 33.82 -14.47 -22.03
CA ASP A 30 34.88 -13.45 -21.97
C ASP A 30 34.23 -12.07 -22.13
N LEU A 31 34.29 -11.23 -21.10
CA LEU A 31 33.79 -9.85 -21.14
C LEU A 31 34.81 -8.93 -21.83
N VAL A 32 34.36 -8.14 -22.81
CA VAL A 32 35.15 -7.08 -23.46
C VAL A 32 34.66 -5.71 -22.96
N GLY A 33 35.58 -4.87 -22.46
CA GLY A 33 35.26 -3.54 -21.93
C GLY A 33 34.94 -2.51 -23.01
N ALA A 34 34.11 -1.52 -22.67
CA ALA A 34 33.75 -0.40 -23.53
C ALA A 34 34.26 0.95 -22.96
N ARG A 35 34.64 1.88 -23.86
CA ARG A 35 35.04 3.25 -23.53
C ARG A 35 33.92 4.22 -23.95
N ALA A 36 33.53 5.13 -23.06
CA ALA A 36 32.64 6.25 -23.38
C ALA A 36 33.46 7.53 -23.58
N VAL A 37 33.12 8.33 -24.60
CA VAL A 37 33.66 9.68 -24.80
C VAL A 37 32.48 10.63 -24.89
N ALA A 38 32.39 11.58 -23.96
CA ALA A 38 31.39 12.65 -23.99
C ALA A 38 32.00 13.93 -24.58
N THR A 39 31.19 14.71 -25.29
CA THR A 39 31.55 16.05 -25.80
C THR A 39 30.59 17.04 -25.17
N GLU A 40 31.08 18.10 -24.51
CA GLU A 40 30.24 19.16 -23.94
C GLU A 40 29.57 19.99 -25.05
N LEU A 41 28.28 20.30 -24.86
CA LEU A 41 27.54 21.31 -25.63
C LEU A 41 27.71 22.66 -24.93
N GLY A 42 28.11 23.69 -25.69
CA GLY A 42 28.22 25.07 -25.20
C GLY A 42 26.85 25.74 -24.95
N PRO A 43 26.82 26.95 -24.36
CA PRO A 43 25.59 27.56 -23.86
C PRO A 43 24.69 28.03 -25.02
N ALA A 44 23.48 27.46 -25.12
CA ALA A 44 22.45 27.92 -26.04
C ALA A 44 21.54 28.96 -25.36
N GLY A 45 21.33 30.08 -26.06
CA GLY A 45 20.33 31.09 -25.71
C GLY A 45 18.90 30.63 -26.01
N ALA A 46 17.93 31.44 -25.59
CA ALA A 46 16.52 31.16 -25.76
C ALA A 46 16.16 30.94 -27.24
N ASP A 47 15.27 29.95 -27.45
CA ASP A 47 14.75 29.40 -28.71
C ASP A 47 15.63 28.32 -29.37
N ASP A 48 15.58 27.10 -28.81
CA ASP A 48 15.58 25.84 -29.58
C ASP A 48 15.20 24.67 -28.65
N LEU A 49 14.02 24.10 -28.88
CA LEU A 49 13.48 22.95 -28.15
C LEU A 49 13.04 21.92 -29.17
N GLU A 50 13.98 21.16 -29.73
CA GLU A 50 13.71 19.88 -30.38
C GLU A 50 15.00 19.05 -30.55
N ARG A 51 15.09 17.94 -29.80
CA ARG A 51 15.96 16.76 -30.02
C ARG A 51 17.48 16.98 -30.02
N ASP A 52 18.09 17.00 -28.83
CA ASP A 52 19.49 16.61 -28.66
C ASP A 52 19.60 15.37 -27.76
N LEU A 53 19.65 14.18 -28.40
CA LEU A 53 20.08 12.95 -27.76
C LEU A 53 21.61 12.89 -27.82
N ALA A 54 22.27 12.77 -26.67
CA ALA A 54 23.71 12.53 -26.62
C ALA A 54 24.08 11.28 -27.42
N HIS A 55 24.86 11.44 -28.50
CA HIS A 55 25.43 10.33 -29.24
C HIS A 55 26.61 9.72 -28.46
N VAL A 56 26.39 8.57 -27.81
CA VAL A 56 27.48 7.76 -27.27
C VAL A 56 28.03 6.87 -28.39
N LEU A 57 29.23 7.18 -28.88
CA LEU A 57 29.94 6.34 -29.84
C LEU A 57 30.68 5.24 -29.06
N LEU A 58 30.22 3.99 -29.16
CA LEU A 58 30.91 2.82 -28.61
C LEU A 58 31.82 2.22 -29.70
N GLU A 59 33.12 2.47 -29.63
CA GLU A 59 34.10 1.76 -30.46
C GLU A 59 34.56 0.48 -29.75
N ALA A 60 34.24 -0.68 -30.34
CA ALA A 60 34.83 -1.95 -29.93
C ALA A 60 36.12 -2.18 -30.75
N ALA A 61 37.24 -2.44 -30.09
CA ALA A 61 38.45 -2.91 -30.76
C ALA A 61 38.18 -4.29 -31.36
N ALA A 62 38.43 -4.46 -32.66
CA ALA A 62 38.17 -5.69 -33.38
C ALA A 62 39.05 -6.85 -32.86
N ALA A 63 38.49 -7.70 -32.00
CA ALA A 63 39.03 -9.04 -31.74
C ALA A 63 38.37 -10.03 -32.70
N HIS A 64 39.21 -10.71 -33.48
CA HIS A 64 38.87 -11.67 -34.53
C HIS A 64 38.06 -12.87 -33.99
N ILE A 65 36.78 -13.01 -34.35
CA ILE A 65 36.08 -14.30 -34.31
C ILE A 65 35.19 -14.42 -35.56
N ALA A 66 35.53 -15.36 -36.43
CA ALA A 66 34.74 -15.68 -37.62
C ALA A 66 33.49 -16.48 -37.22
N GLY A 67 32.32 -16.08 -37.73
CA GLY A 67 31.14 -16.95 -37.81
C GLY A 67 30.03 -16.76 -36.76
N ARG A 68 30.03 -15.72 -35.93
CA ARG A 68 28.89 -15.43 -35.02
C ARG A 68 28.53 -13.94 -35.02
N ARG A 69 27.22 -13.62 -34.98
CA ARG A 69 26.71 -12.24 -34.87
C ARG A 69 26.83 -11.77 -33.42
N PRO A 70 27.34 -10.57 -33.13
CA PRO A 70 27.26 -10.00 -31.79
C PRO A 70 25.80 -9.58 -31.50
N VAL A 71 25.31 -9.88 -30.30
CA VAL A 71 24.03 -9.39 -29.76
C VAL A 71 24.36 -8.56 -28.52
N LEU A 72 23.82 -7.34 -28.47
CA LEU A 72 23.95 -6.44 -27.33
C LEU A 72 22.64 -6.52 -26.54
N GLY A 73 22.71 -6.94 -25.27
CA GLY A 73 21.55 -6.99 -24.38
C GLY A 73 21.76 -6.01 -23.24
N HIS A 74 21.00 -4.90 -23.23
CA HIS A 74 20.81 -4.07 -22.05
C HIS A 74 19.32 -3.74 -21.90
N GLY A 75 18.78 -3.97 -20.71
CA GLY A 75 17.34 -4.01 -20.41
C GLY A 75 16.62 -2.67 -20.36
N GLN A 76 17.07 -1.64 -21.07
CA GLN A 76 16.40 -0.33 -21.06
C GLN A 76 16.15 0.31 -22.43
N LEU A 77 16.47 -0.36 -23.53
CA LEU A 77 16.06 0.08 -24.86
C LEU A 77 15.58 -1.14 -25.65
N GLY A 78 14.31 -1.10 -26.07
CA GLY A 78 13.70 -2.16 -26.87
C GLY A 78 14.55 -2.51 -28.10
N ALA A 79 14.39 -3.74 -28.58
CA ALA A 79 15.04 -4.19 -29.81
C ALA A 79 14.74 -3.24 -30.99
N PHE A 80 15.62 -3.26 -31.99
CA PHE A 80 15.60 -2.55 -33.28
C PHE A 80 16.55 -1.35 -33.42
N VAL A 81 17.86 -1.63 -33.51
CA VAL A 81 18.77 -0.83 -34.35
C VAL A 81 19.61 -1.77 -35.20
N THR A 82 19.57 -1.59 -36.52
CA THR A 82 20.41 -2.33 -37.47
C THR A 82 21.83 -1.78 -37.40
N VAL A 83 22.80 -2.59 -36.96
CA VAL A 83 24.21 -2.22 -36.99
C VAL A 83 24.73 -2.35 -38.43
N ARG A 84 25.07 -1.23 -39.07
CA ARG A 84 25.82 -1.25 -40.35
C ARG A 84 27.31 -1.40 -40.05
N ARG A 85 27.97 -2.32 -40.74
CA ARG A 85 29.44 -2.42 -40.79
C ARG A 85 29.99 -1.13 -41.43
N ALA A 86 31.07 -0.58 -40.87
CA ALA A 86 31.83 0.46 -41.57
C ALA A 86 32.38 -0.12 -42.88
N PRO A 87 32.32 0.60 -44.02
CA PRO A 87 32.98 0.17 -45.24
C PRO A 87 34.50 0.17 -45.05
N HIS A 88 35.15 -0.89 -45.50
CA HIS A 88 36.60 -1.03 -45.46
C HIS A 88 37.25 0.03 -46.37
N PRO A 89 38.33 0.71 -45.94
CA PRO A 89 39.10 1.57 -46.84
C PRO A 89 39.78 0.65 -47.87
N HIS A 90 39.66 1.01 -49.15
CA HIS A 90 40.09 0.26 -50.34
C HIS A 90 39.07 -0.73 -50.92
N TYR A 91 38.11 -0.20 -51.69
CA TYR A 91 37.75 -0.77 -52.99
C TYR A 91 37.12 0.32 -53.85
N GLY A 92 37.70 0.58 -55.03
CA GLY A 92 37.15 1.45 -56.05
C GLY A 92 36.35 0.65 -57.08
N GLY A 93 35.45 1.34 -57.78
CA GLY A 93 34.96 0.92 -59.09
C GLY A 93 33.69 0.08 -59.13
N GLU A 94 32.72 0.65 -59.86
CA GLU A 94 31.72 0.00 -60.70
C GLU A 94 30.31 -0.31 -60.17
N ARG A 95 29.38 -0.03 -61.09
CA ARG A 95 27.92 -0.01 -61.01
C ARG A 95 27.37 -1.42 -61.19
N GLY A 96 26.28 -1.76 -60.50
CA GLY A 96 25.47 -2.93 -60.81
C GLY A 96 24.27 -3.06 -59.89
N ALA A 97 23.07 -3.18 -60.48
CA ALA A 97 21.78 -3.25 -59.81
C ALA A 97 21.32 -4.71 -59.59
N LEU A 98 20.77 -5.00 -58.39
CA LEU A 98 19.71 -5.99 -58.00
C LEU A 98 19.89 -7.49 -58.42
N PRO A 99 19.19 -8.50 -57.82
CA PRO A 99 17.92 -8.45 -57.08
C PRO A 99 17.80 -9.32 -55.79
N LEU A 100 16.61 -9.21 -55.18
CA LEU A 100 16.00 -10.03 -54.11
C LEU A 100 15.99 -11.54 -54.41
N THR A 101 16.09 -12.38 -53.36
CA THR A 101 15.45 -13.71 -53.29
C THR A 101 15.02 -14.03 -51.85
N GLN A 102 13.76 -14.42 -51.72
CA GLN A 102 13.10 -15.06 -50.56
C GLN A 102 13.63 -16.49 -50.39
N ASP A 103 13.56 -17.05 -49.18
CA ASP A 103 12.94 -18.38 -49.05
C ASP A 103 12.46 -18.68 -47.61
N GLU A 104 11.28 -19.29 -47.56
CA GLU A 104 10.56 -19.84 -46.41
C GLU A 104 11.12 -21.23 -46.03
N GLY A 105 10.67 -21.80 -44.90
CA GLY A 105 10.95 -23.20 -44.55
C GLY A 105 10.31 -23.65 -43.23
N GLU A 106 9.40 -24.61 -43.35
CA GLU A 106 8.33 -25.06 -42.44
C GLU A 106 8.70 -25.99 -41.25
N GLU A 107 7.65 -26.22 -40.45
CA GLU A 107 7.32 -27.19 -39.38
C GLU A 107 8.03 -28.57 -39.32
N VAL A 108 8.14 -29.13 -38.09
CA VAL A 108 7.78 -30.54 -37.75
C VAL A 108 7.31 -30.71 -36.28
N GLN A 109 5.99 -30.95 -36.13
CA GLN A 109 5.20 -31.90 -35.30
C GLN A 109 5.54 -32.36 -33.85
N HIS A 110 4.54 -32.12 -32.97
CA HIS A 110 3.82 -32.98 -32.00
C HIS A 110 4.50 -34.13 -31.21
N PHE A 111 4.31 -34.11 -29.87
CA PHE A 111 3.77 -35.24 -29.09
C PHE A 111 2.89 -34.73 -27.94
N SER A 112 1.68 -35.27 -27.85
CA SER A 112 0.68 -35.08 -26.80
C SER A 112 0.27 -36.44 -26.26
N GLY A 113 0.20 -36.59 -24.94
CA GLY A 113 -0.50 -37.70 -24.29
C GLY A 113 0.09 -38.08 -22.93
N LEU A 114 -0.69 -37.86 -21.86
CA LEU A 114 -0.99 -38.82 -20.77
C LEU A 114 -1.51 -38.12 -19.50
N VAL A 115 -2.81 -38.30 -19.21
CA VAL A 115 -3.49 -38.43 -17.90
C VAL A 115 -4.78 -39.22 -18.21
N PRO A 116 -5.37 -40.14 -17.38
CA PRO A 116 -5.34 -40.23 -15.91
C PRO A 116 -5.20 -41.66 -15.31
N VAL A 117 -4.88 -41.76 -14.01
CA VAL A 117 -5.28 -42.92 -13.18
C VAL A 117 -5.77 -42.44 -11.82
N LEU A 118 -6.99 -42.89 -11.50
CA LEU A 118 -7.75 -42.74 -10.26
C LEU A 118 -7.10 -43.51 -9.09
N HIS A 119 -7.17 -42.94 -7.89
CA HIS A 119 -7.14 -43.70 -6.65
C HIS A 119 -8.22 -43.16 -5.70
N GLU A 120 -9.37 -43.83 -5.66
CA GLU A 120 -10.25 -43.82 -4.48
C GLU A 120 -10.02 -45.11 -3.70
N LEU A 121 -9.58 -44.96 -2.45
CA LEU A 121 -9.54 -46.01 -1.44
C LEU A 121 -10.81 -45.86 -0.58
N ALA A 122 -11.80 -46.69 -0.88
CA ALA A 122 -12.99 -46.86 -0.05
C ALA A 122 -12.64 -47.78 1.14
N CYS A 123 -12.63 -47.22 2.35
CA CYS A 123 -12.60 -48.00 3.59
C CYS A 123 -14.01 -48.52 3.91
N ASN A 124 -14.17 -49.84 3.88
CA ASN A 124 -15.32 -50.55 4.42
C ASN A 124 -15.35 -50.44 5.95
N LEU A 125 -16.38 -49.79 6.49
CA LEU A 125 -16.80 -49.88 7.89
C LEU A 125 -18.13 -50.63 7.96
N PRO A 126 -18.24 -51.75 8.70
CA PRO A 126 -19.54 -52.33 9.01
C PRO A 126 -20.22 -51.55 10.14
N ARG A 127 -21.47 -51.12 9.90
CA ARG A 127 -22.40 -50.70 10.95
C ARG A 127 -22.90 -51.94 11.68
N HIS A 128 -22.58 -52.06 12.96
CA HIS A 128 -23.31 -52.88 13.92
C HIS A 128 -23.89 -51.98 15.02
N THR A 129 -25.22 -51.93 15.10
CA THR A 129 -26.02 -51.86 16.34
C THR A 129 -26.94 -53.08 16.27
N PRO A 130 -27.42 -53.69 17.37
CA PRO A 130 -27.86 -53.05 18.63
C PRO A 130 -27.52 -53.85 19.92
N ALA A 131 -27.71 -53.26 21.10
CA ALA A 131 -28.24 -53.96 22.28
C ALA A 131 -28.57 -52.99 23.43
N LEU A 132 -29.84 -53.04 23.83
CA LEU A 132 -30.45 -52.53 25.06
C LEU A 132 -30.16 -53.46 26.25
N LEU A 133 -30.53 -52.99 27.45
CA LEU A 133 -30.73 -53.66 28.77
C LEU A 133 -29.63 -53.31 29.80
N ALA A 134 -29.89 -53.04 31.09
CA ALA A 134 -31.12 -52.89 31.89
C ALA A 134 -30.72 -52.52 33.34
N VAL A 135 -31.55 -51.69 34.00
CA VAL A 135 -32.01 -51.78 35.43
C VAL A 135 -30.92 -51.71 36.54
N GLY A 136 -30.85 -50.69 37.41
CA GLY A 136 -31.77 -50.32 38.53
C GLY A 136 -31.35 -51.02 39.85
N PRO A 137 -31.81 -50.70 41.09
CA PRO A 137 -32.56 -49.56 41.68
C PRO A 137 -31.74 -48.87 42.83
N GLY A 138 -32.16 -47.86 43.61
CA GLY A 138 -33.38 -47.70 44.41
C GLY A 138 -33.14 -46.69 45.54
N VAL A 139 -34.18 -45.91 45.85
CA VAL A 139 -34.30 -44.81 46.85
C VAL A 139 -34.50 -45.40 48.28
N PRO A 140 -34.49 -44.62 49.39
CA PRO A 140 -35.69 -43.87 49.79
C PRO A 140 -35.47 -42.52 50.51
N SER A 141 -36.40 -41.59 50.27
CA SER A 141 -36.71 -40.42 51.11
C SER A 141 -37.59 -40.80 52.31
N PRO A 142 -37.88 -39.86 53.23
CA PRO A 142 -39.26 -39.71 53.70
C PRO A 142 -39.69 -38.22 53.85
N LEU A 143 -40.82 -37.82 53.24
CA LEU A 143 -42.18 -37.63 53.84
C LEU A 143 -42.34 -36.20 54.43
N LEU A 144 -43.44 -35.43 54.32
CA LEU A 144 -44.85 -35.69 53.98
C LEU A 144 -45.58 -34.36 53.67
N SER A 145 -46.48 -34.41 52.68
CA SER A 145 -47.79 -33.75 52.53
C SER A 145 -48.09 -32.34 53.09
N ARG A 146 -48.66 -31.48 52.23
CA ARG A 146 -49.99 -30.86 52.48
C ARG A 146 -50.64 -30.28 51.21
N THR A 147 -51.93 -30.05 51.33
CA THR A 147 -53.03 -30.13 50.36
C THR A 147 -53.22 -28.95 49.41
N LYS A 148 -53.87 -29.23 48.27
CA LYS A 148 -54.40 -28.30 47.27
C LYS A 148 -55.55 -27.46 47.84
N GLU A 149 -55.30 -26.25 48.36
CA GLU A 149 -56.34 -25.20 48.38
C GLU A 149 -55.87 -23.75 48.63
N GLU A 150 -54.60 -23.41 48.38
CA GLU A 150 -54.16 -21.99 48.38
C GLU A 150 -53.52 -21.56 47.06
N ARG A 151 -53.74 -22.35 46.02
CA ARG A 151 -53.24 -22.10 44.66
C ARG A 151 -54.21 -21.23 43.87
N ARG A 152 -54.72 -20.13 44.44
CA ARG A 152 -55.57 -19.21 43.67
C ARG A 152 -55.68 -17.77 44.16
N HIS A 153 -54.69 -17.19 44.87
CA HIS A 153 -54.65 -15.71 44.97
C HIS A 153 -53.28 -15.04 45.21
N ARG A 154 -52.17 -15.80 45.27
CA ARG A 154 -50.81 -15.23 45.44
C ARG A 154 -49.87 -15.35 44.22
N VAL A 155 -50.38 -15.71 43.05
CA VAL A 155 -49.56 -15.83 41.82
C VAL A 155 -49.71 -14.62 40.88
N LYS A 156 -50.63 -13.69 41.16
CA LYS A 156 -50.90 -12.56 40.25
C LYS A 156 -50.19 -11.24 40.57
N HIS A 157 -49.46 -11.12 41.69
CA HIS A 157 -48.75 -9.86 42.02
C HIS A 157 -47.22 -9.97 42.11
N LEU A 158 -46.67 -11.19 42.19
CA LEU A 158 -45.20 -11.39 42.12
C LEU A 158 -44.69 -11.67 40.70
N ALA A 159 -45.58 -12.09 39.79
CA ALA A 159 -45.26 -12.23 38.38
C ALA A 159 -45.14 -10.87 37.65
N TRP A 160 -45.80 -9.81 38.13
CA TRP A 160 -45.72 -8.48 37.51
C TRP A 160 -44.50 -7.66 37.94
N LEU A 161 -43.88 -7.98 39.08
CA LEU A 161 -42.65 -7.32 39.56
C LEU A 161 -41.35 -7.98 39.07
N LEU A 162 -41.40 -9.23 38.60
CA LEU A 162 -40.27 -9.89 37.93
C LEU A 162 -40.30 -9.72 36.40
N ILE A 163 -41.42 -9.26 35.83
CA ILE A 163 -41.52 -8.91 34.41
C ILE A 163 -40.97 -7.49 34.11
N PHE A 164 -40.77 -6.64 35.12
CA PHE A 164 -40.10 -5.34 34.97
C PHE A 164 -38.59 -5.35 35.35
N ALA A 165 -38.07 -6.46 35.90
CA ALA A 165 -36.65 -6.65 36.20
C ALA A 165 -35.90 -7.51 35.17
N ALA A 166 -36.61 -7.96 34.12
CA ALA A 166 -36.05 -8.64 32.97
C ALA A 166 -36.50 -7.92 31.69
N LEU A 167 -36.21 -6.61 31.59
CA LEU A 167 -35.83 -6.11 30.28
C LEU A 167 -34.64 -7.00 29.87
N PRO A 168 -34.66 -7.63 28.67
CA PRO A 168 -33.37 -7.96 28.12
C PRO A 168 -32.60 -6.64 28.18
N ALA A 169 -31.39 -6.67 28.71
CA ALA A 169 -30.37 -5.85 28.10
C ALA A 169 -30.41 -6.28 26.63
N ALA A 170 -31.34 -5.69 25.87
CA ALA A 170 -31.20 -5.55 24.46
C ALA A 170 -29.77 -5.07 24.39
N LEU A 171 -28.91 -5.91 23.81
CA LEU A 171 -27.66 -5.44 23.29
C LEU A 171 -28.06 -4.13 22.61
N VAL A 172 -27.79 -3.02 23.27
CA VAL A 172 -27.51 -1.80 22.57
C VAL A 172 -26.25 -2.24 21.85
N THR A 173 -26.44 -2.87 20.70
CA THR A 173 -25.48 -2.79 19.63
C THR A 173 -25.42 -1.29 19.45
N THR A 174 -24.53 -0.65 20.20
CA THR A 174 -24.04 0.66 19.83
C THR A 174 -23.77 0.47 18.36
N ARG A 175 -24.54 1.17 17.52
CA ARG A 175 -24.32 1.11 16.08
C ARG A 175 -22.87 1.53 15.96
N ARG A 176 -21.98 0.56 15.72
CA ARG A 176 -20.57 0.85 15.55
C ARG A 176 -20.53 1.89 14.45
N GLY A 177 -19.73 2.91 14.67
CA GLY A 177 -19.36 3.82 13.60
C GLY A 177 -18.96 3.07 12.34
N PRO A 178 -18.90 3.75 11.21
CA PRO A 178 -18.29 3.13 10.07
C PRO A 178 -16.87 2.70 10.44
N GLU A 179 -16.47 1.51 10.03
CA GLU A 179 -15.09 1.06 10.27
C GLU A 179 -14.18 2.11 9.62
N ASP A 180 -13.30 2.75 10.39
CA ASP A 180 -12.15 3.41 9.80
C ASP A 180 -11.16 2.30 9.34
N GLU A 181 -9.95 2.64 8.92
CA GLU A 181 -8.91 1.61 8.72
C GLU A 181 -8.77 0.68 9.93
N SER A 182 -8.91 1.25 11.13
CA SER A 182 -9.06 0.49 12.36
C SER A 182 -10.52 0.15 12.66
N VAL A 183 -10.77 -1.16 12.80
CA VAL A 183 -12.05 -1.74 13.24
C VAL A 183 -12.42 -1.39 14.69
N PHE A 184 -11.52 -0.76 15.44
CA PHE A 184 -11.74 -0.36 16.83
C PHE A 184 -12.26 1.07 16.98
N VAL A 185 -12.14 1.90 15.94
CA VAL A 185 -12.66 3.26 15.95
C VAL A 185 -14.19 3.21 15.99
N HIS A 186 -14.78 3.88 16.98
CA HIS A 186 -16.24 3.90 17.16
C HIS A 186 -16.80 5.29 17.51
N GLY A 187 -15.94 6.31 17.60
CA GLY A 187 -16.37 7.69 17.79
C GLY A 187 -16.92 8.38 16.53
N LEU A 188 -16.76 7.73 15.37
CA LEU A 188 -17.38 8.16 14.11
C LEU A 188 -18.83 7.66 14.08
N LYS A 189 -19.78 8.47 13.59
CA LYS A 189 -21.20 8.10 13.58
C LYS A 189 -21.59 7.50 12.24
N ALA A 190 -22.07 6.26 12.24
CA ALA A 190 -22.39 5.49 11.03
C ALA A 190 -23.54 6.07 10.18
N ASP A 191 -24.35 6.96 10.76
CA ASP A 191 -25.51 7.58 10.11
C ASP A 191 -25.29 9.07 9.79
N GLN A 192 -24.10 9.60 10.04
CA GLN A 192 -23.75 10.97 9.68
C GLN A 192 -22.85 10.97 8.45
N HIS A 193 -23.22 11.80 7.47
CA HIS A 193 -22.31 12.15 6.39
C HIS A 193 -21.12 12.91 6.99
N GLU A 194 -19.92 12.60 6.51
CA GLU A 194 -18.75 13.37 6.90
C GLU A 194 -18.95 14.84 6.51
N SER A 195 -18.50 15.71 7.40
CA SER A 195 -18.55 17.16 7.22
C SER A 195 -17.16 17.76 7.13
N LEU A 196 -16.14 17.04 7.59
CA LEU A 196 -14.74 17.44 7.52
C LEU A 196 -13.88 16.30 6.97
N LEU A 197 -12.85 16.70 6.23
CA LEU A 197 -11.76 15.84 5.80
C LEU A 197 -10.46 16.41 6.38
N TYR A 198 -9.82 15.64 7.24
CA TYR A 198 -8.48 15.95 7.70
C TYR A 198 -7.47 15.39 6.70
N VAL A 199 -6.43 16.15 6.40
CA VAL A 199 -5.36 15.74 5.49
C VAL A 199 -4.01 15.98 6.15
N TRP A 200 -3.18 14.94 6.23
CA TRP A 200 -1.81 15.08 6.72
C TRP A 200 -0.93 15.62 5.60
N THR A 201 -0.32 16.78 5.84
CA THR A 201 0.23 17.61 4.76
C THR A 201 1.66 18.03 5.05
N SER A 202 2.58 17.72 4.13
CA SER A 202 3.97 18.19 4.20
C SER A 202 4.14 19.54 3.53
N ASP A 203 4.96 20.41 4.10
CA ASP A 203 5.41 21.62 3.41
C ASP A 203 6.39 21.26 2.28
N ALA A 204 6.15 21.73 1.05
CA ALA A 204 6.83 21.15 -0.11
C ALA A 204 8.32 21.52 -0.18
N ASP A 205 8.68 22.73 0.24
CA ASP A 205 10.08 23.19 0.28
C ASP A 205 10.74 23.04 1.67
N GLN A 206 9.97 22.54 2.64
CA GLN A 206 10.38 22.22 4.01
C GLN A 206 10.90 23.44 4.80
N LYS A 207 10.51 24.66 4.41
CA LYS A 207 10.86 25.88 5.15
C LYS A 207 9.85 26.19 6.24
N ASP A 208 8.60 25.79 6.04
CA ASP A 208 7.55 25.92 7.03
C ASP A 208 7.22 24.57 7.69
N PRO A 209 6.61 24.58 8.89
CA PRO A 209 6.22 23.34 9.54
C PRO A 209 5.22 22.56 8.70
N ASP A 210 5.32 21.22 8.69
CA ASP A 210 4.23 20.36 8.23
C ASP A 210 2.97 20.61 9.07
N PHE A 211 1.79 20.28 8.55
CA PHE A 211 0.53 20.66 9.20
C PHE A 211 -0.62 19.69 8.94
N LEU A 212 -1.58 19.70 9.85
CA LEU A 212 -2.88 19.08 9.68
C LEU A 212 -3.80 20.06 8.94
N THR A 213 -4.26 19.70 7.75
CA THR A 213 -5.22 20.48 6.97
C THR A 213 -6.64 20.04 7.29
N VAL A 214 -7.58 20.99 7.41
CA VAL A 214 -9.01 20.72 7.59
C VAL A 214 -9.77 21.25 6.37
N ILE A 215 -10.42 20.36 5.63
CA ILE A 215 -11.24 20.67 4.46
C ILE A 215 -12.71 20.51 4.84
N ASP A 216 -13.54 21.47 4.45
CA ASP A 216 -15.00 21.34 4.54
C ASP A 216 -15.52 20.48 3.38
N VAL A 217 -16.16 19.37 3.73
CA VAL A 217 -16.67 18.37 2.78
C VAL A 217 -18.18 18.15 2.89
N ASP A 218 -18.89 19.02 3.62
CA ASP A 218 -20.36 19.04 3.62
C ASP A 218 -20.86 19.70 2.32
N PRO A 219 -21.53 18.96 1.41
CA PRO A 219 -22.02 19.52 0.14
C PRO A 219 -23.05 20.65 0.31
N LYS A 220 -23.61 20.82 1.53
CA LYS A 220 -24.54 21.91 1.86
C LYS A 220 -23.84 23.17 2.37
N SER A 221 -22.55 23.09 2.69
CA SER A 221 -21.77 24.21 3.18
C SER A 221 -21.36 25.14 2.04
N SER A 222 -21.36 26.45 2.29
CA SER A 222 -20.72 27.43 1.40
C SER A 222 -19.19 27.31 1.37
N GLY A 223 -18.64 26.56 2.33
CA GLY A 223 -17.22 26.22 2.44
C GLY A 223 -16.83 24.94 1.71
N TYR A 224 -17.78 24.19 1.12
CA TYR A 224 -17.51 22.91 0.46
C TYR A 224 -16.32 22.98 -0.51
N GLY A 225 -15.36 22.05 -0.35
CA GLY A 225 -14.15 21.98 -1.17
C GLY A 225 -13.10 23.05 -0.83
N LYS A 226 -13.14 23.63 0.38
CA LYS A 226 -12.14 24.62 0.81
C LYS A 226 -11.42 24.16 2.07
N VAL A 227 -10.14 24.49 2.14
CA VAL A 227 -9.38 24.47 3.40
C VAL A 227 -9.97 25.55 4.32
N ILE A 228 -10.46 25.13 5.48
CA ILE A 228 -11.07 26.03 6.48
C ILE A 228 -10.18 26.27 7.70
N ALA A 229 -9.21 25.39 7.93
CA ALA A 229 -8.20 25.55 8.98
C ALA A 229 -6.94 24.75 8.65
N THR A 230 -5.82 25.17 9.23
CA THR A 230 -4.59 24.39 9.32
C THR A 230 -4.11 24.39 10.77
N ALA A 231 -3.47 23.31 11.20
CA ALA A 231 -2.84 23.20 12.52
C ALA A 231 -1.38 22.74 12.35
N PRO A 232 -0.39 23.64 12.51
CA PRO A 232 1.02 23.32 12.26
C PRO A 232 1.63 22.46 13.37
N THR A 233 2.59 21.63 12.99
CA THR A 233 3.41 20.78 13.88
C THR A 233 4.36 21.58 14.77
N GLY A 234 4.74 22.78 14.34
CA GLY A 234 5.79 23.60 14.96
C GLY A 234 7.22 23.14 14.64
N SER A 235 7.42 22.19 13.73
CA SER A 235 8.74 21.76 13.25
C SER A 235 8.73 21.44 11.76
N THR A 236 9.81 21.72 11.05
CA THR A 236 9.94 21.46 9.61
C THR A 236 10.45 20.05 9.31
N ALA A 237 10.37 19.65 8.03
CA ALA A 237 11.01 18.45 7.47
C ALA A 237 10.68 17.16 8.24
N ASN A 238 9.41 16.92 8.57
CA ASN A 238 9.02 15.69 9.26
C ASN A 238 8.72 14.55 8.29
N GLU A 239 8.35 14.89 7.04
CA GLU A 239 7.73 13.98 6.08
C GLU A 239 6.38 13.49 6.63
N ALA A 240 5.39 14.40 6.61
CA ALA A 240 4.02 14.08 6.95
C ALA A 240 3.48 13.05 5.93
N HIS A 241 3.25 11.83 6.42
CA HIS A 241 2.90 10.66 5.62
C HIS A 241 1.56 10.08 6.11
N HIS A 242 1.58 9.13 7.04
CA HIS A 242 0.38 8.53 7.64
C HIS A 242 0.05 9.07 9.05
N PHE A 243 -1.22 8.91 9.42
CA PHE A 243 -1.79 9.32 10.71
C PHE A 243 -3.08 8.54 10.99
N GLY A 244 -3.56 8.58 12.23
CA GLY A 244 -4.75 7.81 12.60
C GLY A 244 -5.44 8.32 13.86
N TYR A 245 -6.69 7.92 14.04
CA TYR A 245 -7.44 8.24 15.24
C TYR A 245 -7.03 7.39 16.44
N THR A 246 -7.29 7.91 17.64
CA THR A 246 -7.57 7.07 18.81
C THR A 246 -8.91 6.35 18.65
N VAL A 247 -9.15 5.32 19.46
CA VAL A 247 -10.40 4.52 19.42
C VAL A 247 -11.68 5.37 19.51
N ASN A 248 -11.66 6.47 20.26
CA ASN A 248 -12.80 7.38 20.44
C ASN A 248 -12.91 8.44 19.32
N ALA A 249 -11.99 8.47 18.36
CA ALA A 249 -11.84 9.54 17.37
C ALA A 249 -11.85 10.96 17.99
N ASP A 250 -11.34 11.09 19.22
CA ASP A 250 -11.21 12.34 19.97
C ASP A 250 -9.83 12.98 19.78
N ARG A 251 -8.83 12.18 19.39
CA ARG A 251 -7.48 12.62 19.09
C ARG A 251 -6.99 12.01 17.77
N ILE A 252 -6.10 12.73 17.11
CA ILE A 252 -5.34 12.25 15.95
C ILE A 252 -3.87 12.10 16.35
N PHE A 253 -3.29 10.95 16.04
CA PHE A 253 -1.86 10.66 16.15
C PHE A 253 -1.27 10.75 14.76
N ALA A 254 -0.37 11.71 14.54
CA ALA A 254 0.22 12.00 13.24
C ALA A 254 1.74 11.89 13.29
N GLY A 255 2.31 11.07 12.39
CA GLY A 255 3.74 10.76 12.36
C GLY A 255 4.52 11.66 11.41
N GLY A 256 5.75 11.99 11.80
CA GLY A 256 6.81 12.38 10.88
C GLY A 256 7.61 11.14 10.48
N LEU A 257 7.47 10.68 9.24
CA LEU A 257 8.11 9.46 8.76
C LEU A 257 9.64 9.54 8.90
N PHE A 258 10.24 10.68 8.59
CA PHE A 258 11.70 10.86 8.65
C PHE A 258 12.19 11.48 9.96
N SER A 259 11.39 12.35 10.60
CA SER A 259 11.81 12.97 11.87
C SER A 259 11.59 12.08 13.08
N ASN A 260 10.83 10.98 12.96
CA ASN A 260 10.40 10.13 14.07
C ASN A 260 9.61 10.88 15.15
N ARG A 261 9.06 12.06 14.85
CA ARG A 261 8.18 12.78 15.77
C ARG A 261 6.77 12.25 15.68
N LEU A 262 6.06 12.32 16.80
CA LEU A 262 4.62 12.10 16.86
C LEU A 262 3.95 13.38 17.34
N PHE A 263 2.91 13.79 16.63
CA PHE A 263 2.06 14.93 16.94
C PHE A 263 0.69 14.42 17.35
N ILE A 264 0.19 14.85 18.50
CA ILE A 264 -1.13 14.49 19.00
C ILE A 264 -2.03 15.72 18.97
N TYR A 265 -3.06 15.67 18.14
CA TYR A 265 -4.05 16.73 18.01
C TYR A 265 -5.33 16.37 18.77
N ASP A 266 -5.90 17.33 19.48
CA ASP A 266 -7.29 17.27 19.95
C ASP A 266 -8.23 17.63 18.78
N VAL A 267 -9.23 16.78 18.56
CA VAL A 267 -10.29 16.99 17.55
C VAL A 267 -11.68 16.76 18.15
N ALA A 268 -11.78 16.78 19.48
CA ALA A 268 -13.03 16.58 20.20
C ALA A 268 -13.68 17.91 20.59
N ALA A 269 -12.87 18.86 21.07
CA ALA A 269 -13.38 20.14 21.55
C ALA A 269 -13.92 21.01 20.41
N ASP A 270 -13.17 21.08 19.31
CA ASP A 270 -13.56 21.77 18.08
C ASP A 270 -12.96 21.05 16.86
N PRO A 271 -13.74 20.15 16.22
CA PRO A 271 -13.28 19.42 15.04
C PRO A 271 -12.85 20.33 13.88
N LYS A 272 -13.39 21.55 13.76
CA LYS A 272 -13.03 22.48 12.68
C LYS A 272 -11.70 23.18 12.94
N HIS A 273 -11.26 23.22 14.19
CA HIS A 273 -10.03 23.87 14.61
C HIS A 273 -9.20 22.95 15.53
N PRO A 274 -8.62 21.86 14.98
CA PRO A 274 -7.78 20.95 15.74
C PRO A 274 -6.64 21.67 16.47
N LYS A 275 -6.30 21.19 17.66
CA LYS A 275 -5.23 21.78 18.46
C LYS A 275 -4.14 20.76 18.72
N LEU A 276 -2.89 21.09 18.37
CA LEU A 276 -1.74 20.31 18.80
C LEU A 276 -1.63 20.37 20.34
N ILE A 277 -1.86 19.25 21.00
CA ILE A 277 -1.84 19.16 22.48
C ILE A 277 -0.57 18.52 23.01
N LYS A 278 0.16 17.76 22.18
CA LYS A 278 1.42 17.13 22.57
C LYS A 278 2.29 16.79 21.36
N THR A 279 3.60 16.91 21.54
CA THR A 279 4.61 16.38 20.62
C THR A 279 5.50 15.40 21.37
N VAL A 280 5.65 14.18 20.86
CA VAL A 280 6.72 13.25 21.27
C VAL A 280 7.90 13.50 20.34
N PRO A 281 9.05 13.96 20.85
CA PRO A 281 10.11 14.52 20.01
C PRO A 281 10.92 13.46 19.26
N ASP A 282 10.92 12.21 19.71
CA ASP A 282 11.70 11.13 19.13
C ASP A 282 11.13 9.74 19.53
N LEU A 283 10.36 9.13 18.63
CA LEU A 283 9.86 7.76 18.78
C LEU A 283 11.00 6.74 18.71
N ALA A 284 12.07 6.99 17.96
CA ALA A 284 13.22 6.09 17.87
C ALA A 284 13.97 5.99 19.20
N ALA A 285 14.15 7.10 19.90
CA ALA A 285 14.73 7.11 21.23
C ALA A 285 13.83 6.44 22.29
N SER A 286 12.52 6.70 22.24
CA SER A 286 11.58 6.25 23.28
C SER A 286 11.07 4.81 23.11
N THR A 287 11.06 4.29 21.88
CA THR A 287 10.48 2.97 21.56
C THR A 287 11.51 1.97 21.04
N GLY A 288 12.66 2.47 20.54
CA GLY A 288 13.67 1.64 19.87
C GLY A 288 13.41 1.41 18.38
N TYR A 289 12.38 2.04 17.78
CA TYR A 289 12.01 1.88 16.37
C TYR A 289 11.81 3.23 15.66
N SER A 290 12.09 3.28 14.37
CA SER A 290 12.03 4.47 13.53
C SER A 290 11.15 4.27 12.29
N GLY A 291 10.79 5.36 11.63
CA GLY A 291 9.88 5.37 10.49
C GLY A 291 8.45 5.02 10.88
N PRO A 292 7.77 5.85 11.70
CA PRO A 292 6.36 5.62 12.00
C PRO A 292 5.53 5.73 10.71
N HIS A 293 4.88 4.64 10.32
CA HIS A 293 4.09 4.52 9.12
C HIS A 293 2.61 4.42 9.49
N THR A 294 2.03 3.21 9.52
CA THR A 294 0.59 3.05 9.78
C THR A 294 0.22 3.26 11.24
N PHE A 295 -0.81 4.07 11.49
CA PHE A 295 -1.37 4.33 12.82
C PHE A 295 -2.71 3.62 13.01
N TYR A 296 -2.69 2.49 13.71
CA TYR A 296 -3.85 1.65 13.91
C TYR A 296 -4.41 1.81 15.34
N ALA A 297 -5.60 2.41 15.47
CA ALA A 297 -6.26 2.51 16.78
C ALA A 297 -6.45 1.11 17.39
N VAL A 298 -6.12 0.93 18.67
CA VAL A 298 -6.35 -0.33 19.41
C VAL A 298 -6.89 -0.02 20.80
N PRO A 299 -7.59 -0.96 21.47
CA PRO A 299 -8.07 -0.72 22.83
C PRO A 299 -6.92 -0.28 23.76
N GLY A 300 -7.07 0.91 24.34
CA GLY A 300 -6.08 1.50 25.25
C GLY A 300 -5.01 2.39 24.59
N GLY A 301 -5.00 2.54 23.26
CA GLY A 301 -3.98 3.35 22.59
C GLY A 301 -3.96 3.27 21.06
N VAL A 302 -2.76 3.40 20.50
CA VAL A 302 -2.50 3.30 19.06
C VAL A 302 -1.32 2.37 18.83
N MET A 303 -1.50 1.37 17.96
CA MET A 303 -0.46 0.49 17.46
C MET A 303 0.09 1.09 16.17
N ILE A 304 1.41 1.20 16.06
CA ILE A 304 2.10 1.85 14.96
C ILE A 304 3.00 0.83 14.28
N ALA A 305 2.87 0.70 12.96
CA ALA A 305 3.85 -0.02 12.14
C ALA A 305 5.07 0.88 11.93
N MET A 306 6.24 0.44 12.40
CA MET A 306 7.50 1.16 12.33
C MET A 306 8.42 0.47 11.31
N LEU A 307 8.87 1.19 10.28
CA LEU A 307 9.62 0.63 9.15
C LEU A 307 10.97 0.01 9.52
N GLY A 308 11.59 0.45 10.62
CA GLY A 308 12.91 -0.03 11.04
C GLY A 308 13.20 0.13 12.53
N ALA A 309 14.34 -0.39 12.95
CA ALA A 309 14.88 -0.21 14.29
C ALA A 309 15.35 1.23 14.47
N LYS A 310 15.76 1.62 15.69
CA LYS A 310 16.25 2.97 16.02
C LYS A 310 17.32 3.49 15.06
N GLY A 311 18.19 2.61 14.56
CA GLY A 311 19.25 2.96 13.61
C GLY A 311 18.81 3.15 12.16
N GLY A 312 17.51 2.98 11.86
CA GLY A 312 16.95 3.13 10.52
C GLY A 312 17.13 1.91 9.62
N GLY A 313 17.58 0.77 10.14
CA GLY A 313 17.70 -0.53 9.45
C GLY A 313 16.78 -1.59 10.06
N ALA A 314 17.07 -2.86 9.83
CA ALA A 314 16.32 -3.98 10.39
C ALA A 314 16.46 -4.14 11.93
N PRO A 315 15.48 -4.78 12.59
CA PRO A 315 14.15 -5.09 12.06
C PRO A 315 13.20 -3.89 12.19
N GLY A 316 12.18 -3.81 11.34
CA GLY A 316 10.96 -3.04 11.63
C GLY A 316 10.17 -3.65 12.80
N GLY A 317 9.01 -3.10 13.13
CA GLY A 317 8.21 -3.63 14.22
C GLY A 317 6.86 -2.96 14.45
N LEU A 318 6.07 -3.55 15.34
CA LEU A 318 4.82 -2.96 15.83
C LEU A 318 5.08 -2.35 17.20
N VAL A 319 4.80 -1.06 17.35
CA VAL A 319 4.92 -0.32 18.62
C VAL A 319 3.53 0.07 19.10
N THR A 320 3.20 -0.18 20.36
CA THR A 320 1.95 0.33 20.95
C THR A 320 2.26 1.48 21.91
N LEU A 321 1.55 2.59 21.71
CA LEU A 321 1.54 3.75 22.60
C LEU A 321 0.18 3.87 23.27
N ASP A 322 0.12 4.42 24.48
CA ASP A 322 -1.16 4.82 25.08
C ASP A 322 -1.75 6.07 24.40
N ASN A 323 -2.95 6.46 24.79
CA ASN A 323 -3.63 7.64 24.25
C ASN A 323 -2.91 8.98 24.52
N ASP A 324 -1.91 8.99 25.42
CA ASP A 324 -1.05 10.15 25.69
C ASP A 324 0.30 10.05 24.95
N GLY A 325 0.49 9.04 24.09
CA GLY A 325 1.72 8.85 23.31
C GLY A 325 2.88 8.28 24.12
N LYS A 326 2.61 7.64 25.28
CA LYS A 326 3.64 6.95 26.06
C LYS A 326 3.83 5.54 25.54
N PHE A 327 5.07 5.12 25.42
CA PHE A 327 5.43 3.75 25.04
C PHE A 327 4.88 2.71 26.02
N LEU A 328 4.23 1.67 25.48
CA LEU A 328 3.71 0.53 26.24
C LEU A 328 4.50 -0.75 25.92
N GLU A 329 4.57 -1.13 24.65
CA GLU A 329 5.23 -2.34 24.20
C GLU A 329 5.69 -2.23 22.74
N ALA A 330 6.66 -3.06 22.37
CA ALA A 330 7.08 -3.24 20.98
C ALA A 330 7.23 -4.72 20.64
N ARG A 331 6.94 -5.07 19.39
CA ARG A 331 7.02 -6.43 18.86
C ARG A 331 7.85 -6.38 17.57
N PRO A 332 9.06 -6.96 17.54
CA PRO A 332 9.92 -6.91 16.36
C PRO A 332 9.31 -7.70 15.20
N ALA A 333 9.36 -7.13 13.99
CA ALA A 333 9.13 -7.86 12.75
C ALA A 333 10.24 -8.90 12.52
N PRO A 334 10.03 -9.93 11.68
CA PRO A 334 11.13 -10.79 11.25
C PRO A 334 12.25 -10.02 10.55
N ASP A 335 11.90 -9.03 9.73
CA ASP A 335 12.85 -8.17 9.03
C ASP A 335 12.21 -6.80 8.70
N TYR A 336 11.43 -6.73 7.62
CA TYR A 336 10.75 -5.51 7.18
C TYR A 336 9.38 -5.30 7.83
N MET A 337 8.88 -4.06 7.76
CA MET A 337 7.54 -3.64 8.17
C MET A 337 7.06 -2.52 7.23
N TYR A 338 5.74 -2.39 7.04
CA TYR A 338 5.13 -1.26 6.32
C TYR A 338 3.74 -0.95 6.89
N ASP A 339 2.73 -1.76 6.52
CA ASP A 339 1.35 -1.59 6.94
C ASP A 339 0.86 -2.69 7.88
N VAL A 340 -0.25 -2.45 8.56
CA VAL A 340 -0.88 -3.38 9.50
C VAL A 340 -2.40 -3.41 9.38
N GLY A 341 -2.96 -4.60 9.23
CA GLY A 341 -4.40 -4.85 9.28
C GLY A 341 -4.76 -5.88 10.35
N VAL A 342 -5.75 -5.58 11.20
CA VAL A 342 -6.17 -6.46 12.31
C VAL A 342 -7.55 -7.05 12.04
N LYS A 343 -7.72 -8.36 12.28
CA LYS A 343 -9.00 -9.07 12.32
C LYS A 343 -9.24 -9.69 13.71
N PRO A 344 -9.81 -8.93 14.66
CA PRO A 344 -9.95 -9.38 16.04
C PRO A 344 -10.78 -10.65 16.19
N GLU A 345 -11.80 -10.84 15.33
CA GLU A 345 -12.67 -12.02 15.32
C GLU A 345 -11.92 -13.32 15.00
N LEU A 346 -10.76 -13.20 14.36
CA LEU A 346 -9.87 -14.32 14.02
C LEU A 346 -8.63 -14.39 14.91
N ASN A 347 -8.43 -13.42 15.80
CA ASN A 347 -7.17 -13.22 16.52
C ASN A 347 -5.96 -13.09 15.58
N LEU A 348 -6.13 -12.41 14.44
CA LEU A 348 -5.09 -12.25 13.43
C LEU A 348 -4.67 -10.80 13.23
N ILE A 349 -3.37 -10.58 13.05
CA ILE A 349 -2.80 -9.39 12.41
C ILE A 349 -2.16 -9.87 11.10
N VAL A 350 -2.27 -9.07 10.05
CA VAL A 350 -1.42 -9.18 8.86
C VAL A 350 -0.60 -7.91 8.76
N THR A 351 0.71 -8.05 8.60
CA THR A 351 1.62 -6.94 8.31
C THR A 351 2.33 -7.15 6.99
N SER A 352 2.78 -6.06 6.37
CA SER A 352 3.44 -6.06 5.07
C SER A 352 4.86 -5.47 5.15
N SER A 353 5.50 -5.23 4.00
CA SER A 353 6.92 -4.87 3.95
C SER A 353 7.24 -3.92 2.80
N TRP A 354 8.11 -2.94 3.06
CA TRP A 354 8.66 -2.10 2.01
C TRP A 354 10.18 -1.99 2.09
N ALA A 355 10.71 -1.00 2.80
CA ALA A 355 12.13 -0.72 2.90
C ALA A 355 12.43 -0.01 4.22
N HIS A 356 13.68 -0.12 4.70
CA HIS A 356 14.05 0.50 5.95
C HIS A 356 14.29 2.01 5.81
N PRO A 357 14.05 2.81 6.86
CA PRO A 357 14.12 4.27 6.81
C PRO A 357 15.39 4.84 6.19
N HIS A 358 16.57 4.29 6.52
CA HIS A 358 17.84 4.82 6.00
C HIS A 358 17.97 4.69 4.47
N ALA A 359 17.42 3.63 3.89
CA ALA A 359 17.49 3.35 2.47
C ALA A 359 16.45 4.19 1.70
N VAL A 360 15.30 4.45 2.32
CA VAL A 360 14.26 5.32 1.80
C VAL A 360 14.74 6.78 1.79
N MET A 361 15.29 7.26 2.90
CA MET A 361 15.79 8.63 3.01
C MET A 361 16.94 8.92 2.04
N ALA A 362 17.73 7.91 1.67
CA ALA A 362 18.76 8.04 0.65
C ALA A 362 18.21 8.28 -0.77
N GLY A 363 16.92 8.02 -1.01
CA GLY A 363 16.23 8.31 -2.28
C GLY A 363 16.55 7.35 -3.43
N ASN A 364 17.27 6.26 -3.18
CA ASN A 364 17.69 5.30 -4.20
C ASN A 364 17.73 3.86 -3.67
N THR A 365 16.72 3.47 -2.90
CA THR A 365 16.63 2.13 -2.31
C THR A 365 16.88 1.04 -3.36
N PRO A 366 17.96 0.26 -3.24
CA PRO A 366 18.24 -0.83 -4.16
C PRO A 366 17.15 -1.91 -4.08
N MET A 367 16.82 -2.56 -5.19
CA MET A 367 15.73 -3.55 -5.23
C MET A 367 15.97 -4.76 -4.32
N GLU A 368 17.22 -5.08 -4.00
CA GLU A 368 17.60 -6.10 -3.02
C GLU A 368 17.30 -5.70 -1.57
N GLN A 369 17.12 -4.39 -1.30
CA GLN A 369 16.70 -3.84 0.00
C GLN A 369 15.20 -3.53 0.05
N VAL A 370 14.44 -4.03 -0.93
CA VAL A 370 12.98 -3.98 -0.94
C VAL A 370 12.42 -5.32 -0.48
N GLY A 371 11.57 -5.28 0.54
CA GLY A 371 10.86 -6.43 1.07
C GLY A 371 9.86 -7.03 0.08
N ASP A 372 9.58 -8.31 0.26
CA ASP A 372 8.55 -9.08 -0.44
C ASP A 372 7.70 -9.90 0.54
N VAL A 373 7.73 -9.55 1.83
CA VAL A 373 7.21 -10.39 2.90
C VAL A 373 5.88 -9.85 3.42
N VAL A 374 4.94 -10.76 3.63
CA VAL A 374 3.76 -10.54 4.48
C VAL A 374 3.80 -11.49 5.66
N VAL A 375 3.40 -11.01 6.84
CA VAL A 375 3.49 -11.77 8.09
C VAL A 375 2.12 -11.85 8.75
N ALA A 376 1.68 -13.06 9.07
CA ALA A 376 0.51 -13.30 9.90
C ALA A 376 0.94 -13.48 11.36
N TRP A 377 0.26 -12.80 12.27
CA TRP A 377 0.52 -12.83 13.71
C TRP A 377 -0.72 -13.22 14.49
N ASP A 378 -0.50 -13.83 15.64
CA ASP A 378 -1.51 -13.93 16.69
C ASP A 378 -1.68 -12.56 17.34
N TYR A 379 -2.87 -11.96 17.19
CA TYR A 379 -3.13 -10.58 17.63
C TYR A 379 -2.92 -10.37 19.14
N LYS A 380 -3.41 -11.32 19.95
CA LYS A 380 -3.34 -11.25 21.42
C LYS A 380 -1.93 -11.47 21.96
N THR A 381 -1.19 -12.40 21.39
CA THR A 381 0.13 -12.81 21.92
C THR A 381 1.29 -12.13 21.21
N GLY A 382 1.07 -11.54 20.03
CA GLY A 382 2.13 -10.95 19.21
C GLY A 382 3.06 -11.98 18.57
N LYS A 383 2.70 -13.27 18.57
CA LYS A 383 3.53 -14.34 18.01
C LYS A 383 3.36 -14.41 16.48
N VAL A 384 4.48 -14.50 15.75
CA VAL A 384 4.46 -14.83 14.31
C VAL A 384 3.88 -16.23 14.11
N LEU A 385 2.86 -16.33 13.27
CA LEU A 385 2.20 -17.58 12.89
C LEU A 385 2.66 -18.07 11.52
N GLN A 386 2.87 -17.15 10.59
CA GLN A 386 3.20 -17.45 9.19
C GLN A 386 3.97 -16.29 8.57
N VAL A 387 4.92 -16.61 7.69
CA VAL A 387 5.68 -15.67 6.87
C VAL A 387 5.54 -16.15 5.44
N GLU A 388 5.09 -15.29 4.53
CA GLU A 388 4.91 -15.59 3.11
C GLU A 388 5.62 -14.56 2.25
N HIS A 389 6.05 -14.98 1.07
CA HIS A 389 6.71 -14.11 0.09
C HIS A 389 5.79 -13.88 -1.12
N LEU A 390 5.58 -12.61 -1.47
CA LEU A 390 4.78 -12.14 -2.61
C LEU A 390 5.69 -11.46 -3.65
N ASP A 391 5.13 -10.55 -4.44
CA ASP A 391 5.94 -9.63 -5.24
C ASP A 391 6.50 -8.48 -4.37
N LYS A 392 7.55 -7.82 -4.86
CA LYS A 392 8.26 -6.74 -4.14
C LYS A 392 7.35 -5.56 -3.76
N ALA A 393 7.65 -5.00 -2.59
CA ALA A 393 6.94 -3.93 -1.93
C ALA A 393 5.45 -4.22 -1.72
N PRO A 394 5.07 -5.30 -0.99
CA PRO A 394 3.70 -5.44 -0.50
C PRO A 394 3.41 -4.28 0.47
N LEU A 395 2.50 -3.38 0.07
CA LEU A 395 2.20 -2.15 0.79
C LEU A 395 0.93 -2.32 1.65
N GLU A 396 -0.22 -1.91 1.15
CA GLU A 396 -1.42 -1.75 1.96
C GLU A 396 -2.13 -3.07 2.22
N VAL A 397 -2.46 -3.33 3.48
CA VAL A 397 -3.18 -4.51 3.95
C VAL A 397 -4.63 -4.14 4.20
N ARG A 398 -5.55 -4.71 3.41
CA ARG A 398 -6.99 -4.42 3.54
C ARG A 398 -7.79 -5.69 3.78
N TRP A 399 -8.29 -5.87 5.01
CA TRP A 399 -9.23 -6.94 5.32
C TRP A 399 -10.59 -6.67 4.69
N LEU A 400 -11.26 -7.73 4.21
CA LEU A 400 -12.68 -7.67 3.90
C LEU A 400 -13.47 -7.29 5.16
N HIS A 401 -14.48 -6.43 5.00
CA HIS A 401 -15.29 -5.85 6.07
C HIS A 401 -16.22 -6.86 6.73
N GLY A 402 -16.53 -6.62 8.02
CA GLY A 402 -17.49 -7.41 8.78
C GLY A 402 -16.92 -8.66 9.45
N ALA A 403 -17.51 -9.04 10.59
CA ALA A 403 -17.02 -10.10 11.49
C ALA A 403 -16.89 -11.49 10.84
N GLY A 404 -17.72 -11.78 9.83
CA GLY A 404 -17.74 -13.06 9.13
C GLY A 404 -16.70 -13.19 8.01
N ALA A 405 -16.06 -12.09 7.60
CA ALA A 405 -15.14 -12.13 6.47
C ALA A 405 -13.82 -12.86 6.82
N ARG A 406 -13.27 -13.58 5.84
CA ARG A 406 -12.13 -14.51 5.99
C ARG A 406 -11.08 -14.32 4.91
N GLY A 407 -10.66 -13.07 4.70
CA GLY A 407 -9.68 -12.74 3.67
C GLY A 407 -9.52 -11.24 3.48
N GLY A 408 -8.72 -10.86 2.49
CA GLY A 408 -8.43 -9.47 2.16
C GLY A 408 -7.47 -9.33 0.98
N PHE A 409 -7.00 -8.11 0.74
CA PHE A 409 -6.12 -7.77 -0.38
C PHE A 409 -4.87 -7.01 0.04
N VAL A 410 -3.76 -7.25 -0.68
CA VAL A 410 -2.50 -6.50 -0.57
C VAL A 410 -1.94 -6.15 -1.95
N ASN A 411 -1.52 -4.90 -2.16
CA ASN A 411 -0.87 -4.46 -3.40
C ASN A 411 0.64 -4.63 -3.28
N CYS A 412 1.29 -5.01 -4.38
CA CYS A 412 2.74 -5.04 -4.49
C CYS A 412 3.19 -3.96 -5.49
N ALA A 413 3.73 -2.85 -4.99
CA ALA A 413 4.04 -1.66 -5.79
C ALA A 413 5.03 -1.97 -6.92
N PHE A 414 6.13 -2.67 -6.61
CA PHE A 414 7.14 -3.03 -7.61
C PHE A 414 6.86 -4.36 -8.32
N GLY A 415 5.88 -5.12 -7.83
CA GLY A 415 5.26 -6.23 -8.57
C GLY A 415 4.29 -5.80 -9.66
N ASN A 416 3.79 -4.56 -9.60
CA ASN A 416 2.63 -4.10 -10.37
C ASN A 416 1.47 -5.11 -10.27
N SER A 417 1.12 -5.50 -9.03
CA SER A 417 0.14 -6.57 -8.80
C SER A 417 -0.69 -6.33 -7.54
N VAL A 418 -1.85 -7.00 -7.49
CA VAL A 418 -2.67 -7.12 -6.27
C VAL A 418 -2.87 -8.61 -5.98
N TRP A 419 -2.74 -8.95 -4.71
CA TRP A 419 -2.91 -10.29 -4.17
C TRP A 419 -4.13 -10.33 -3.27
N HIS A 420 -4.88 -11.42 -3.33
CA HIS A 420 -5.95 -11.76 -2.40
C HIS A 420 -5.44 -12.85 -1.45
N TRP A 421 -5.81 -12.78 -0.18
CA TRP A 421 -5.62 -13.90 0.74
C TRP A 421 -6.94 -14.42 1.29
N GLU A 422 -6.97 -15.72 1.54
CA GLU A 422 -8.04 -16.39 2.25
C GLU A 422 -7.52 -17.01 3.55
N VAL A 423 -8.35 -17.00 4.59
CA VAL A 423 -8.05 -17.69 5.84
C VAL A 423 -8.64 -19.10 5.78
N GLY A 424 -7.76 -20.10 5.72
CA GLY A 424 -8.11 -21.51 5.71
C GLY A 424 -8.73 -21.98 7.03
N LYS A 425 -9.35 -23.18 6.99
CA LYS A 425 -9.95 -23.81 8.19
C LYS A 425 -8.92 -24.16 9.26
N ASP A 426 -7.66 -24.29 8.89
CA ASP A 426 -6.51 -24.48 9.78
C ASP A 426 -5.94 -23.16 10.34
N GLY A 427 -6.53 -22.02 9.96
CA GLY A 427 -6.10 -20.69 10.37
C GLY A 427 -4.95 -20.10 9.56
N LYS A 428 -4.41 -20.82 8.57
CA LYS A 428 -3.35 -20.32 7.70
C LYS A 428 -3.89 -19.41 6.61
N LEU A 429 -3.06 -18.49 6.13
CA LEU A 429 -3.40 -17.58 5.05
C LEU A 429 -2.84 -18.12 3.74
N ALA A 430 -3.69 -18.22 2.72
CA ALA A 430 -3.29 -18.59 1.37
C ALA A 430 -3.35 -17.36 0.46
N PHE A 431 -2.20 -16.94 -0.09
CA PHE A 431 -2.11 -15.76 -0.94
C PHE A 431 -2.09 -16.15 -2.42
N THR A 432 -2.91 -15.46 -3.23
CA THR A 432 -2.99 -15.65 -4.68
C THR A 432 -2.93 -14.30 -5.38
N ARG A 433 -2.11 -14.18 -6.42
CA ARG A 433 -2.09 -13.00 -7.28
C ARG A 433 -3.37 -12.99 -8.11
N VAL A 434 -4.17 -11.93 -7.97
CA VAL A 434 -5.49 -11.84 -8.60
C VAL A 434 -5.58 -10.72 -9.64
N ILE A 435 -4.70 -9.71 -9.55
CA ILE A 435 -4.58 -8.66 -10.56
C ILE A 435 -3.10 -8.51 -10.92
N LYS A 436 -2.81 -8.54 -12.22
CA LYS A 436 -1.53 -8.09 -12.79
C LYS A 436 -1.79 -6.81 -13.57
N LEU A 437 -1.15 -5.74 -13.16
CA LEU A 437 -1.23 -4.43 -13.78
C LEU A 437 -0.13 -4.28 -14.83
N ALA A 438 -0.25 -3.23 -15.66
CA ALA A 438 0.79 -2.87 -16.61
C ALA A 438 2.09 -2.51 -15.88
N ASP A 439 3.24 -2.77 -16.50
CA ASP A 439 4.52 -2.40 -15.91
C ASP A 439 4.61 -0.87 -15.74
N GLY A 440 5.14 -0.43 -14.60
CA GLY A 440 5.19 0.99 -14.23
C GLY A 440 3.89 1.55 -13.65
N SER A 441 2.87 0.73 -13.42
CA SER A 441 1.62 1.18 -12.76
C SER A 441 1.84 1.65 -11.33
N ILE A 442 2.73 0.99 -10.58
CA ILE A 442 3.07 1.29 -9.18
C ILE A 442 1.80 1.48 -8.33
N PRO A 443 1.03 0.40 -8.05
CA PRO A 443 -0.15 0.52 -7.20
C PRO A 443 0.29 0.98 -5.80
N ALA A 444 -0.22 2.12 -5.35
CA ALA A 444 0.22 2.77 -4.11
C ALA A 444 -0.74 2.46 -2.95
N ASP A 445 -2.05 2.66 -3.14
CA ASP A 445 -3.08 2.40 -2.15
C ASP A 445 -4.24 1.55 -2.69
N MET A 446 -5.00 0.97 -1.77
CA MET A 446 -6.24 0.29 -2.06
C MET A 446 -7.31 0.50 -0.99
N ARG A 447 -8.58 0.51 -1.43
CA ARG A 447 -9.76 0.52 -0.54
C ARG A 447 -10.78 -0.51 -0.99
N ILE A 448 -11.39 -1.18 -0.02
CA ILE A 448 -12.51 -2.09 -0.24
C ILE A 448 -13.79 -1.31 0.08
N SER A 449 -14.83 -1.46 -0.73
CA SER A 449 -16.13 -0.91 -0.37
C SER A 449 -16.70 -1.61 0.86
N TYR A 450 -17.41 -0.88 1.72
CA TYR A 450 -17.95 -1.41 2.98
C TYR A 450 -18.95 -2.57 2.81
N ASP A 451 -19.50 -2.74 1.61
CA ASP A 451 -20.34 -3.88 1.23
C ASP A 451 -19.55 -5.05 0.61
N ASN A 452 -18.21 -4.97 0.61
CA ASN A 452 -17.27 -5.93 0.01
C ASN A 452 -17.52 -6.22 -1.49
N ARG A 453 -18.11 -5.28 -2.22
CA ARG A 453 -18.42 -5.47 -3.65
C ARG A 453 -17.34 -4.94 -4.59
N PHE A 454 -16.64 -3.88 -4.21
CA PHE A 454 -15.65 -3.22 -5.05
C PHE A 454 -14.31 -3.06 -4.35
N LEU A 455 -13.24 -3.16 -5.14
CA LEU A 455 -11.88 -2.79 -4.76
C LEU A 455 -11.46 -1.59 -5.59
N TYR A 456 -10.97 -0.55 -4.94
CA TYR A 456 -10.38 0.63 -5.56
C TYR A 456 -8.86 0.55 -5.42
N VAL A 457 -8.14 0.81 -6.50
CA VAL A 457 -6.67 0.73 -6.54
C VAL A 457 -6.13 2.01 -7.16
N SER A 458 -5.30 2.75 -6.43
CA SER A 458 -4.61 3.92 -6.96
C SER A 458 -3.30 3.50 -7.62
N LEU A 459 -3.02 4.04 -8.81
CA LEU A 459 -1.84 3.76 -9.60
C LEU A 459 -1.00 5.04 -9.66
N PHE A 460 0.03 5.11 -8.80
CA PHE A 460 0.87 6.30 -8.70
C PHE A 460 1.68 6.51 -9.98
N GLY A 461 2.36 5.46 -10.46
CA GLY A 461 3.11 5.49 -11.71
C GLY A 461 2.21 5.47 -12.95
N GLY A 462 1.06 4.79 -12.85
CA GLY A 462 0.08 4.69 -13.93
C GLY A 462 -0.80 5.92 -14.13
N GLY A 463 -0.83 6.84 -13.15
CA GLY A 463 -1.63 8.07 -13.20
C GLY A 463 -3.14 7.82 -13.27
N ALA A 464 -3.64 6.82 -12.55
CA ALA A 464 -5.05 6.45 -12.59
C ALA A 464 -5.58 5.91 -11.26
N LEU A 465 -6.88 6.03 -11.07
CA LEU A 465 -7.65 5.30 -10.07
C LEU A 465 -8.51 4.25 -10.80
N GLN A 466 -8.46 3.01 -10.34
CA GLN A 466 -9.21 1.90 -10.91
C GLN A 466 -10.22 1.34 -9.92
N GLN A 467 -11.38 0.89 -10.43
CA GLN A 467 -12.43 0.19 -9.68
C GLN A 467 -12.59 -1.22 -10.24
N TYR A 468 -12.55 -2.21 -9.36
CA TYR A 468 -12.74 -3.62 -9.67
C TYR A 468 -13.96 -4.17 -8.94
N ASP A 469 -14.82 -4.93 -9.62
CA ASP A 469 -15.84 -5.77 -8.99
C ASP A 469 -15.15 -6.99 -8.36
N ILE A 470 -15.38 -7.20 -7.08
CA ILE A 470 -14.82 -8.29 -6.26
C ILE A 470 -15.91 -9.16 -5.63
N ALA A 471 -17.09 -9.25 -6.23
CA ALA A 471 -18.12 -10.20 -5.80
C ALA A 471 -17.60 -11.65 -5.77
N ASP A 472 -16.62 -11.95 -6.63
CA ASP A 472 -15.68 -13.07 -6.49
C ASP A 472 -14.27 -12.52 -6.24
N PRO A 473 -13.78 -12.50 -4.98
CA PRO A 473 -12.47 -11.94 -4.63
C PRO A 473 -11.29 -12.64 -5.32
N ALA A 474 -11.45 -13.90 -5.73
CA ALA A 474 -10.42 -14.65 -6.45
C ALA A 474 -10.34 -14.25 -7.93
N ASN A 475 -11.37 -13.60 -8.46
CA ASN A 475 -11.43 -13.18 -9.86
C ASN A 475 -11.94 -11.72 -10.01
N PRO A 476 -11.19 -10.71 -9.52
CA PRO A 476 -11.57 -9.30 -9.65
C PRO A 476 -11.73 -8.87 -11.12
N LYS A 477 -12.74 -8.04 -11.41
CA LYS A 477 -13.02 -7.57 -12.77
C LYS A 477 -12.98 -6.06 -12.85
N LEU A 478 -12.14 -5.50 -13.71
CA LEU A 478 -12.07 -4.06 -13.93
C LEU A 478 -13.43 -3.53 -14.43
N VAL A 479 -13.98 -2.53 -13.73
CA VAL A 479 -15.25 -1.86 -14.06
C VAL A 479 -15.00 -0.50 -14.67
N SER A 480 -14.10 0.28 -14.07
CA SER A 480 -13.88 1.68 -14.44
C SER A 480 -12.46 2.10 -14.11
N SER A 481 -11.96 3.08 -14.87
CA SER A 481 -10.70 3.75 -14.59
C SER A 481 -10.85 5.24 -14.88
N VAL A 482 -10.29 6.07 -14.01
CA VAL A 482 -10.26 7.54 -14.17
C VAL A 482 -8.83 8.01 -14.04
N ALA A 483 -8.42 8.91 -14.95
CA ALA A 483 -7.08 9.49 -14.93
C ALA A 483 -6.95 10.49 -13.78
N ILE A 484 -5.98 10.26 -12.91
CA ILE A 484 -5.59 11.13 -11.80
C ILE A 484 -4.07 11.05 -11.72
N PRO A 485 -3.34 12.11 -12.12
CA PRO A 485 -1.88 12.12 -12.07
C PRO A 485 -1.37 11.79 -10.68
N GLN A 486 -0.48 10.80 -10.59
CA GLN A 486 0.11 10.35 -9.33
C GLN A 486 -0.93 10.00 -8.25
N ALA A 487 -2.08 9.42 -8.63
CA ALA A 487 -3.08 8.94 -7.68
C ALA A 487 -2.43 8.10 -6.56
N GLN A 488 -2.62 8.52 -5.31
CA GLN A 488 -1.94 7.94 -4.16
C GLN A 488 -2.97 7.58 -3.06
N MET A 489 -3.09 8.29 -1.93
CA MET A 489 -3.95 7.84 -0.83
C MET A 489 -5.42 7.99 -1.20
N LEU A 490 -6.20 7.03 -0.74
CA LEU A 490 -7.63 6.93 -0.95
C LEU A 490 -8.35 7.01 0.39
N LYS A 491 -9.48 7.72 0.44
CA LYS A 491 -10.41 7.65 1.58
C LYS A 491 -11.83 7.51 1.11
N LEU A 492 -12.42 6.34 1.37
CA LEU A 492 -13.77 6.00 0.96
C LEU A 492 -14.77 6.37 2.06
N THR A 493 -15.90 6.95 1.67
CA THR A 493 -16.99 7.21 2.61
C THR A 493 -17.75 5.93 2.97
N PRO A 494 -18.31 5.86 4.19
CA PRO A 494 -19.05 4.70 4.67
C PRO A 494 -20.22 4.24 3.79
N ASP A 495 -20.83 5.18 3.06
CA ASP A 495 -21.94 4.91 2.16
C ASP A 495 -21.50 4.42 0.78
N ASN A 496 -20.19 4.25 0.56
CA ASN A 496 -19.55 3.84 -0.69
C ASN A 496 -19.78 4.79 -1.87
N LYS A 497 -20.10 6.06 -1.65
CA LYS A 497 -20.45 7.00 -2.74
C LYS A 497 -19.37 8.02 -3.07
N ARG A 498 -18.46 8.31 -2.16
CA ARG A 498 -17.45 9.36 -2.29
C ARG A 498 -16.09 8.77 -1.96
N LEU A 499 -15.12 8.94 -2.85
CA LEU A 499 -13.76 8.49 -2.70
C LEU A 499 -12.82 9.68 -2.87
N TYR A 500 -12.25 10.14 -1.77
CA TYR A 500 -11.25 11.20 -1.78
C TYR A 500 -9.90 10.64 -2.20
N VAL A 501 -9.15 11.39 -2.99
CA VAL A 501 -7.87 10.98 -3.57
C VAL A 501 -6.86 12.11 -3.38
N SER A 502 -5.72 11.81 -2.77
CA SER A 502 -4.53 12.68 -2.76
C SER A 502 -3.47 12.14 -3.72
N ASN A 503 -2.42 12.91 -3.99
CA ASN A 503 -1.45 12.58 -5.02
C ASN A 503 0.04 12.76 -4.65
N SER A 504 0.37 12.96 -3.37
CA SER A 504 1.76 12.86 -2.90
C SER A 504 2.04 11.45 -2.40
N LEU A 505 3.18 10.88 -2.75
CA LEU A 505 3.74 9.66 -2.19
C LEU A 505 4.79 10.01 -1.14
N LEU A 506 5.92 10.57 -1.58
CA LEU A 506 7.05 10.94 -0.74
C LEU A 506 7.82 12.08 -1.40
N SER A 507 8.36 12.98 -0.60
CA SER A 507 9.05 14.19 -1.09
C SER A 507 10.20 13.90 -2.06
N ASN A 508 10.85 12.73 -1.95
CA ASN A 508 11.94 12.29 -2.82
C ASN A 508 11.51 11.38 -3.98
N LEU A 509 10.25 10.96 -4.05
CA LEU A 509 9.69 10.14 -5.13
C LEU A 509 8.64 10.88 -5.97
N ASP A 510 8.08 11.97 -5.44
CA ASP A 510 7.06 12.74 -6.12
C ASP A 510 7.58 13.37 -7.41
N GLY A 511 6.67 13.38 -8.40
CA GLY A 511 6.94 13.99 -9.69
C GLY A 511 6.70 15.50 -9.64
N LYS A 512 6.86 16.14 -10.79
CA LYS A 512 6.38 17.52 -10.98
C LYS A 512 4.91 17.47 -11.39
N VAL A 513 4.03 17.44 -10.40
CA VAL A 513 2.56 17.50 -10.59
C VAL A 513 1.97 18.58 -9.68
N PRO A 514 0.81 19.17 -10.05
CA PRO A 514 0.05 19.97 -9.11
C PRO A 514 -0.50 19.08 -7.99
N TYR A 515 -0.19 19.40 -6.74
CA TYR A 515 -0.69 18.68 -5.57
C TYR A 515 -2.13 19.05 -5.26
N ARG A 516 -2.95 18.03 -5.06
CA ARG A 516 -4.40 18.18 -4.96
C ARG A 516 -5.02 17.13 -4.04
N VAL A 517 -6.18 17.49 -3.50
CA VAL A 517 -7.15 16.50 -2.99
C VAL A 517 -8.41 16.60 -3.85
N GLN A 518 -8.75 15.51 -4.51
CA GLN A 518 -9.87 15.42 -5.45
C GLN A 518 -10.93 14.47 -4.92
N LEU A 519 -12.18 14.66 -5.33
CA LEU A 519 -13.26 13.75 -5.02
C LEU A 519 -13.67 12.97 -6.26
N VAL A 520 -13.85 11.66 -6.09
CA VAL A 520 -14.41 10.76 -7.09
C VAL A 520 -15.75 10.26 -6.60
N ASN A 521 -16.80 10.50 -7.39
CA ASN A 521 -18.11 9.92 -7.21
C ASN A 521 -18.08 8.44 -7.62
N VAL A 522 -18.57 7.59 -6.72
CA VAL A 522 -18.53 6.14 -6.85
C VAL A 522 -19.92 5.61 -7.15
N THR A 523 -20.03 4.77 -8.17
CA THR A 523 -21.27 4.06 -8.49
C THR A 523 -20.97 2.60 -8.84
N PRO A 524 -21.99 1.71 -8.83
CA PRO A 524 -21.82 0.35 -9.35
C PRO A 524 -21.45 0.28 -10.84
N LYS A 525 -21.63 1.37 -11.60
CA LYS A 525 -21.32 1.44 -13.03
C LYS A 525 -19.94 2.03 -13.31
N GLY A 526 -19.28 2.60 -12.30
CA GLY A 526 -17.97 3.22 -12.47
C GLY A 526 -17.74 4.45 -11.59
N LEU A 527 -16.58 5.05 -11.83
CA LEU A 527 -16.04 6.20 -11.15
C LEU A 527 -16.21 7.47 -12.00
N ALA A 528 -16.47 8.61 -11.38
CA ALA A 528 -16.50 9.91 -12.03
C ALA A 528 -15.89 10.99 -11.14
N LEU A 529 -14.91 11.75 -11.64
CA LEU A 529 -14.38 12.91 -10.91
C LEU A 529 -15.48 13.94 -10.65
N ASP A 530 -15.54 14.45 -9.43
CA ASP A 530 -16.39 15.57 -9.08
C ASP A 530 -15.71 16.89 -9.44
N SER A 531 -16.18 17.54 -10.50
CA SER A 531 -15.61 18.81 -10.95
C SER A 531 -15.83 19.98 -9.98
N LYS A 532 -16.66 19.81 -8.95
CA LYS A 532 -16.91 20.84 -7.93
C LYS A 532 -16.00 20.70 -6.72
N PHE A 533 -15.23 19.61 -6.62
CA PHE A 533 -14.35 19.35 -5.49
C PHE A 533 -12.95 19.00 -6.00
N ASP A 534 -12.09 20.01 -5.97
CA ASP A 534 -10.71 19.97 -6.46
C ASP A 534 -9.91 20.94 -5.59
N VAL A 535 -9.40 20.44 -4.47
CA VAL A 535 -8.74 21.27 -3.45
C VAL A 535 -7.28 21.48 -3.83
N ASP A 536 -6.91 22.74 -3.99
CA ASP A 536 -5.59 23.18 -4.40
C ASP A 536 -4.60 23.21 -3.22
N PHE A 537 -3.49 22.50 -3.35
CA PHE A 537 -2.37 22.52 -2.40
C PHE A 537 -1.13 23.24 -2.96
N GLU A 538 -1.20 23.84 -4.14
CA GLU A 538 -0.09 24.60 -4.75
C GLU A 538 0.03 26.02 -4.19
N HIS A 539 -1.08 26.61 -3.76
CA HIS A 539 -1.19 28.03 -3.43
C HIS A 539 -1.71 28.27 -2.00
N LEU A 540 -1.22 27.49 -1.03
CA LEU A 540 -1.53 27.74 0.37
C LEU A 540 -0.73 28.94 0.91
N ALA A 541 -1.09 29.41 2.10
CA ALA A 541 -0.43 30.57 2.71
C ALA A 541 1.08 30.36 2.96
N THR A 542 1.51 29.12 3.19
CA THR A 542 2.93 28.72 3.34
C THR A 542 3.57 28.34 2.00
N GLY A 543 2.82 28.36 0.89
CA GLY A 543 3.28 27.95 -0.43
C GLY A 543 2.72 26.59 -0.86
N GLN A 544 3.47 25.90 -1.72
CA GLN A 544 3.12 24.56 -2.18
C GLN A 544 3.23 23.56 -1.03
N ALA A 545 2.27 22.65 -0.94
CA ALA A 545 2.23 21.61 0.07
C ALA A 545 1.84 20.26 -0.55
N ARG A 546 2.20 19.17 0.12
CA ARG A 546 2.01 17.80 -0.34
C ARG A 546 0.97 17.09 0.53
N PRO A 547 -0.29 16.92 0.09
CA PRO A 547 -1.30 16.18 0.81
C PRO A 547 -1.05 14.68 0.68
N HIS A 548 -1.02 13.97 1.80
CA HIS A 548 -0.81 12.52 1.83
C HIS A 548 -2.06 11.79 2.36
N ASP A 549 -2.06 11.33 3.61
CA ASP A 549 -3.15 10.56 4.19
C ASP A 549 -4.35 11.39 4.64
N MET A 550 -5.52 10.76 4.73
CA MET A 550 -6.80 11.40 4.96
C MET A 550 -7.68 10.69 6.02
N LEU A 551 -8.37 11.47 6.86
CA LEU A 551 -9.35 11.00 7.84
C LEU A 551 -10.70 11.74 7.70
N LEU A 552 -11.80 11.00 7.83
CA LEU A 552 -13.18 11.55 7.77
C LEU A 552 -13.68 11.89 9.17
N LYS A 553 -14.48 12.97 9.30
CA LYS A 553 -15.08 13.39 10.57
C LYS A 553 -16.52 13.87 10.47
#